data_AF-D9SHX6-F1
#
_entry.id   AF-D9SHX6-F1
#
_cell.length_a   1.000
_cell.length_b   1.000
_cell.length_c   1.000
_cell.angle_alpha   90.00
_cell.angle_beta   90.00
_cell.angle_gamma   90.00
#
_symmetry.space_group_name_H-M   'P 1'
#
loop_
_entity.id
_entity.type
_entity.pdbx_description
1 polymer ?
#
loop_
_entity_poly.entity_id
_entity_poly.type
_entity_poly.pdbx_seq_one_letter_code
_entity_poly.pdbx_strand_id
1 'polypeptide(L)'
;MRFLNQLFAVQSNRKRIRNYLMGFGMALAALFLRLVIAPAETGLQFITFFPAVALSALFLGVRAGLFVTVVCTVFSLYFFFPPYQSFQFNFEHHEALAALVFCADGMVVSISIGVMHRYYSGYIKLVDELKISLEKSVRSEIELAQHKFALDQSAIVAFTDIRGTITYVNDLFCSISQYSREELIGKNHRIINSGTHPKDFFKTLYCAITHGRVWSGDICNRAKDGSLYWVSTTIVPFLDERGKPVQYCAIRADITARKLIEDNLRIAAATFETHDAIVITDANANIIKVNKAFTTISGYQPEEVLGKNPRMMSSGRHDKAFFESLFDKVLHDGSWVGEIWDKRKDGEIYPRWMTITAVRDAEQKISQFVGIFSDITERKKNEELINKMAYYDPLTQLPNRRMLTDRLGRAMAANYRHAIYGAVMFVDLDRFKPLNDTHGHVAGDLLLVEVGRRIGSCIREMDTVARFGGDEFVVMLSELNSDRTLSRAEAISVAEKIRVCLAETYFLKFKQGESLPVCVEHHCSSSIGVVLFNGQESSQEEIFKRADEAMYQAKEGGRNSVRFMGSRGPTVPDVQVA
;
A
#
# COMPACT_ATOMS: atom_id res chain seq x y z
N MET A 1 38.67 56.61 12.45
CA MET A 1 39.86 56.91 11.62
C MET A 1 40.86 57.87 12.27
N ARG A 2 40.48 59.01 12.89
CA ARG A 2 41.45 59.96 13.53
C ARG A 2 42.31 59.35 14.66
N PHE A 3 41.75 58.46 15.48
CA PHE A 3 42.47 57.83 16.62
C PHE A 3 43.50 56.77 16.18
N LEU A 4 43.15 55.96 15.17
CA LEU A 4 44.06 55.01 14.54
C LEU A 4 45.22 55.75 13.84
N ASN A 5 44.93 56.86 13.16
CA ASN A 5 45.98 57.69 12.55
C ASN A 5 46.95 58.29 13.59
N GLN A 6 46.48 58.67 14.79
CA GLN A 6 47.35 59.13 15.88
C GLN A 6 48.22 58.00 16.44
N LEU A 7 47.66 56.80 16.62
CA LEU A 7 48.42 55.62 17.09
C LEU A 7 49.49 55.17 16.08
N PHE A 8 49.15 55.11 14.79
CA PHE A 8 50.11 54.82 13.72
C PHE A 8 51.19 55.91 13.60
N ALA A 9 50.83 57.19 13.79
CA ALA A 9 51.80 58.29 13.80
C ALA A 9 52.79 58.15 14.97
N VAL A 10 52.31 57.81 16.18
CA VAL A 10 53.16 57.62 17.36
C VAL A 10 54.09 56.40 17.21
N GLN A 11 53.60 55.28 16.68
CA GLN A 11 54.44 54.09 16.43
C GLN A 11 55.46 54.33 15.31
N SER A 12 55.07 55.00 14.23
CA SER A 12 55.97 55.40 13.14
C SER A 12 57.08 56.32 13.65
N ASN A 13 56.75 57.28 14.52
CA ASN A 13 57.73 58.20 15.09
C ASN A 13 58.70 57.50 16.05
N ARG A 14 58.23 56.57 16.88
CA ARG A 14 59.10 55.73 17.74
C ARG A 14 60.07 54.87 16.91
N LYS A 15 59.58 54.23 15.84
CA LYS A 15 60.43 53.44 14.93
C LYS A 15 61.48 54.32 14.26
N ARG A 16 61.10 55.53 13.83
CA ARG A 16 62.00 56.48 13.19
C ARG A 16 63.09 56.98 14.14
N ILE A 17 62.75 57.34 15.38
CA ILE A 17 63.71 57.75 16.42
C ILE A 17 64.67 56.60 16.74
N ARG A 18 64.17 55.37 16.89
CA ARG A 18 65.01 54.19 17.11
C ARG A 18 66.01 53.97 15.97
N ASN A 19 65.57 54.12 14.72
CA ASN A 19 66.45 53.97 13.56
C ASN A 19 67.56 55.03 13.53
N TYR A 20 67.26 56.29 13.89
CA TYR A 20 68.30 57.32 14.00
C TYR A 20 69.27 57.04 15.15
N LEU A 21 68.78 56.58 16.31
CA LEU A 21 69.63 56.21 17.44
C LEU A 21 70.55 55.03 17.12
N MET A 22 70.04 53.99 16.44
CA MET A 22 70.85 52.87 15.97
C MET A 22 71.88 53.31 14.92
N GLY A 23 71.49 54.19 13.99
CA GLY A 23 72.40 54.75 12.99
C GLY A 23 73.51 55.58 13.63
N PHE A 24 73.17 56.39 14.64
CA PHE A 24 74.15 57.11 15.45
C PHE A 24 75.10 56.16 16.19
N GLY A 25 74.58 55.06 16.74
CA GLY A 25 75.39 54.00 17.33
C GLY A 25 76.36 53.37 16.33
N MET A 26 75.93 53.13 15.09
CA MET A 26 76.82 52.66 14.00
C MET A 26 77.89 53.69 13.64
N ALA A 27 77.56 54.98 13.61
CA ALA A 27 78.52 56.06 13.39
C ALA A 27 79.58 56.11 14.52
N LEU A 28 79.15 55.97 15.77
CA LEU A 28 80.04 55.90 16.93
C LEU A 28 80.93 54.65 16.91
N ALA A 29 80.38 53.49 16.52
CA ALA A 29 81.16 52.28 16.37
C ALA A 29 82.22 52.42 15.27
N ALA A 30 81.88 53.05 14.15
CA ALA A 30 82.84 53.36 13.07
C ALA A 30 83.91 54.36 13.53
N LEU A 31 83.54 55.37 14.31
CA LEU A 31 84.47 56.31 14.93
C LEU A 31 85.44 55.59 15.88
N PHE A 32 84.91 54.74 16.77
CA PHE A 32 85.70 53.95 17.70
C PHE A 32 86.66 53.00 16.97
N LEU A 33 86.16 52.26 15.98
CA LEU A 33 86.96 51.37 15.16
C LEU A 33 88.08 52.13 14.43
N ARG A 34 87.80 53.33 13.93
CA ARG A 34 88.81 54.20 13.32
C ARG A 34 89.89 54.60 14.31
N LEU A 35 89.52 55.05 15.50
CA LEU A 35 90.47 55.43 16.56
C LEU A 35 91.39 54.28 16.99
N VAL A 36 90.91 53.02 16.88
CA VAL A 36 91.70 51.82 17.21
C VAL A 36 92.64 51.41 16.08
N ILE A 37 92.21 51.53 14.81
CA ILE A 37 92.93 50.94 13.67
C ILE A 37 93.96 51.89 13.04
N ALA A 38 93.75 53.21 13.04
CA ALA A 38 94.66 54.16 12.36
C ALA A 38 94.79 55.49 13.12
N PRO A 39 96.01 55.94 13.48
CA PRO A 39 96.25 57.26 14.07
C PRO A 39 95.77 58.39 13.14
N ALA A 40 95.42 59.54 13.72
CA ALA A 40 94.76 60.67 13.06
C ALA A 40 95.51 61.24 11.82
N GLU A 41 96.80 60.93 11.66
CA GLU A 41 97.70 61.50 10.64
C GLU A 41 97.60 60.85 9.24
N THR A 42 96.72 59.87 9.03
CA THR A 42 96.58 59.18 7.72
C THR A 42 95.50 59.81 6.83
N GLY A 43 95.86 60.17 5.59
CA GLY A 43 95.00 60.86 4.59
C GLY A 43 93.78 60.08 4.03
N LEU A 44 93.33 59.02 4.72
CA LEU A 44 92.20 58.16 4.32
C LEU A 44 91.05 58.27 5.35
N GLN A 45 90.68 59.50 5.71
CA GLN A 45 89.80 59.81 6.85
C GLN A 45 88.36 59.28 6.69
N PHE A 46 87.82 59.28 5.46
CA PHE A 46 86.40 58.99 5.22
C PHE A 46 86.08 57.53 4.89
N ILE A 47 87.09 56.71 4.54
CA ILE A 47 86.88 55.34 4.05
C ILE A 47 86.23 54.44 5.11
N THR A 48 86.60 54.60 6.38
CA THR A 48 86.08 53.78 7.49
C THR A 48 84.62 54.09 7.83
N PHE A 49 84.08 55.23 7.39
CA PHE A 49 82.70 55.62 7.65
C PHE A 49 81.71 55.15 6.57
N PHE A 50 82.18 54.81 5.36
CA PHE A 50 81.30 54.31 4.28
C PHE A 50 80.49 53.06 4.66
N PRO A 51 81.07 52.02 5.31
CA PRO A 51 80.30 50.86 5.74
C PRO A 51 79.16 51.23 6.70
N ALA A 52 79.39 52.18 7.61
CA ALA A 52 78.36 52.64 8.53
C ALA A 52 77.21 53.35 7.81
N VAL A 53 77.53 54.20 6.81
CA VAL A 53 76.52 54.86 5.96
C VAL A 53 75.73 53.83 5.15
N ALA A 54 76.40 52.90 4.49
CA ALA A 54 75.76 51.87 3.67
C ALA A 54 74.87 50.93 4.49
N LEU A 55 75.36 50.43 5.63
CA LEU A 55 74.58 49.56 6.53
C LEU A 55 73.39 50.31 7.14
N SER A 56 73.57 51.58 7.50
CA SER A 56 72.47 52.41 7.99
C SER A 56 71.41 52.66 6.92
N ALA A 57 71.82 52.93 5.68
CA ALA A 57 70.88 53.07 4.57
C ALA A 57 70.13 51.76 4.26
N LEU A 58 70.83 50.62 4.30
CA LEU A 58 70.29 49.29 4.00
C LEU A 58 69.30 48.81 5.05
N PHE A 59 69.65 48.88 6.33
CA PHE A 59 68.85 48.29 7.41
C PHE A 59 67.94 49.28 8.13
N LEU A 60 68.33 50.56 8.21
CA LEU A 60 67.61 51.58 8.96
C LEU A 60 66.85 52.55 8.05
N GLY A 61 67.14 52.50 6.74
CA GLY A 61 66.46 53.22 5.66
C GLY A 61 67.21 54.49 5.22
N VAL A 62 66.87 54.97 4.02
CA VAL A 62 67.52 56.11 3.33
C VAL A 62 67.72 57.33 4.24
N ARG A 63 66.69 57.71 5.00
CA ARG A 63 66.75 58.90 5.86
C ARG A 63 67.73 58.74 7.02
N ALA A 64 67.86 57.52 7.56
CA ALA A 64 68.85 57.21 8.59
C ALA A 64 70.26 57.14 7.99
N GLY A 65 70.41 56.57 6.80
CA GLY A 65 71.67 56.60 6.03
C GLY A 65 72.18 58.03 5.81
N LEU A 66 71.32 58.92 5.28
CA LEU A 66 71.66 60.35 5.09
C LEU A 66 72.04 61.05 6.39
N PHE A 67 71.33 60.76 7.49
CA PHE A 67 71.65 61.31 8.80
C PHE A 67 73.02 60.82 9.30
N VAL A 68 73.32 59.53 9.13
CA VAL A 68 74.62 58.95 9.48
C VAL A 68 75.73 59.53 8.63
N THR A 69 75.50 59.81 7.34
CA THR A 69 76.48 60.54 6.50
C THR A 69 76.84 61.88 7.14
N VAL A 70 75.84 62.69 7.53
CA VAL A 70 76.07 64.00 8.16
C VAL A 70 76.83 63.86 9.49
N VAL A 71 76.43 62.90 10.34
CA VAL A 71 77.08 62.66 11.64
C VAL A 71 78.53 62.21 11.45
N CYS A 72 78.79 61.28 10.53
CA CYS A 72 80.15 60.83 10.22
C CYS A 72 81.03 61.95 9.67
N THR A 73 80.48 62.84 8.82
CA THR A 73 81.21 64.03 8.35
C THR A 73 81.59 64.94 9.51
N VAL A 74 80.66 65.19 10.45
CA VAL A 74 80.92 66.00 11.65
C VAL A 74 81.99 65.34 12.53
N PHE A 75 81.91 64.03 12.77
CA PHE A 75 82.92 63.31 13.53
C PHE A 75 84.30 63.36 12.86
N SER A 76 84.36 63.19 11.55
CA SER A 76 85.62 63.26 10.80
C SER A 76 86.27 64.64 10.92
N LEU A 77 85.49 65.72 10.78
CA LEU A 77 85.98 67.10 10.89
C LEU A 77 86.36 67.49 12.33
N TYR A 78 85.69 66.94 13.34
CA TYR A 78 85.90 67.34 14.73
C TYR A 78 87.04 66.58 15.43
N PHE A 79 87.13 65.26 15.23
CA PHE A 79 88.05 64.41 16.03
C PHE A 79 89.43 64.23 15.42
N PHE A 80 89.57 64.34 14.11
CA PHE A 80 90.81 63.98 13.42
C PHE A 80 91.61 65.20 12.93
N PHE A 81 91.22 66.39 13.38
CA PHE A 81 91.96 67.64 13.15
C PHE A 81 92.51 68.19 14.50
N PRO A 82 93.84 68.28 14.71
CA PRO A 82 94.43 68.74 15.98
C PRO A 82 94.64 70.28 16.08
N PRO A 83 94.70 70.88 17.29
CA PRO A 83 94.05 70.48 18.55
C PRO A 83 93.48 71.62 19.44
N TYR A 84 92.29 71.40 19.99
CA TYR A 84 91.78 71.82 21.31
C TYR A 84 92.07 73.23 21.88
N GLN A 85 91.37 74.27 21.39
CA GLN A 85 90.65 75.33 22.16
C GLN A 85 90.44 76.58 21.28
N SER A 86 89.23 77.15 21.37
CA SER A 86 88.74 78.41 20.80
C SER A 86 88.44 78.45 19.28
N PHE A 87 87.27 79.01 18.96
CA PHE A 87 86.75 79.28 17.63
C PHE A 87 87.73 80.12 16.78
N GLN A 88 88.63 79.49 16.04
CA GLN A 88 89.24 80.08 14.84
C GLN A 88 89.17 79.08 13.69
N PHE A 89 88.20 79.31 12.80
CA PHE A 89 88.02 78.56 11.56
C PHE A 89 89.08 78.98 10.53
N ASN A 90 90.15 78.20 10.38
CA ASN A 90 90.98 78.21 9.18
C ASN A 90 90.94 76.82 8.54
N PHE A 91 90.03 76.61 7.60
CA PHE A 91 89.96 75.39 6.78
C PHE A 91 90.89 75.52 5.57
N GLU A 92 91.74 74.52 5.30
CA GLU A 92 92.41 74.43 4.00
C GLU A 92 91.44 73.92 2.92
N HIS A 93 91.51 74.45 1.69
CA HIS A 93 90.54 74.16 0.62
C HIS A 93 90.42 72.67 0.22
N HIS A 94 91.47 71.87 0.43
CA HIS A 94 91.45 70.44 0.10
C HIS A 94 90.57 69.61 1.05
N GLU A 95 90.40 70.05 2.30
CA GLU A 95 89.67 69.32 3.33
C GLU A 95 88.15 69.48 3.17
N ALA A 96 87.71 70.69 2.86
CA ALA A 96 86.32 70.98 2.54
C ALA A 96 85.85 70.20 1.29
N LEU A 97 86.74 70.02 0.31
CA LEU A 97 86.45 69.27 -0.91
C LEU A 97 86.24 67.77 -0.61
N ALA A 98 87.08 67.17 0.23
CA ALA A 98 86.95 65.76 0.61
C ALA A 98 85.65 65.47 1.40
N ALA A 99 85.27 66.36 2.33
CA ALA A 99 84.00 66.25 3.05
C ALA A 99 82.78 66.38 2.13
N LEU A 100 82.85 67.26 1.13
CA LEU A 100 81.79 67.41 0.12
C LEU A 100 81.65 66.17 -0.75
N VAL A 101 82.76 65.58 -1.22
CA VAL A 101 82.75 64.32 -1.99
C VAL A 101 82.15 63.18 -1.16
N PHE A 102 82.55 63.03 0.11
CA PHE A 102 81.98 62.00 0.99
C PHE A 102 80.47 62.17 1.22
N CYS A 103 80.01 63.41 1.45
CA CYS A 103 78.59 63.71 1.58
C CYS A 103 77.81 63.36 0.29
N ALA A 104 78.37 63.70 -0.88
CA ALA A 104 77.77 63.39 -2.17
C ALA A 104 77.66 61.86 -2.39
N ASP A 105 78.75 61.12 -2.17
CA ASP A 105 78.78 59.66 -2.33
C ASP A 105 77.85 58.96 -1.32
N GLY A 106 77.86 59.40 -0.05
CA GLY A 106 76.96 58.88 0.97
C GLY A 106 75.48 59.14 0.66
N MET A 107 75.18 60.25 0.00
CA MET A 107 73.84 60.56 -0.51
C MET A 107 73.45 59.65 -1.69
N VAL A 108 74.34 59.45 -2.66
CA VAL A 108 74.13 58.55 -3.82
C VAL A 108 73.89 57.11 -3.36
N VAL A 109 74.70 56.59 -2.43
CA VAL A 109 74.54 55.24 -1.86
C VAL A 109 73.20 55.10 -1.14
N SER A 110 72.86 56.08 -0.29
CA SER A 110 71.61 56.04 0.48
C SER A 110 70.39 56.08 -0.43
N ILE A 111 70.39 56.92 -1.47
CA ILE A 111 69.28 57.03 -2.42
C ILE A 111 69.15 55.78 -3.28
N SER A 112 70.26 55.23 -3.78
CA SER A 112 70.28 54.01 -4.61
C SER A 112 69.67 52.81 -3.87
N ILE A 113 70.06 52.59 -2.61
CA ILE A 113 69.48 51.55 -1.74
C ILE A 113 67.97 51.78 -1.54
N GLY A 114 67.55 53.04 -1.39
CA GLY A 114 66.15 53.42 -1.28
C GLY A 114 65.30 53.12 -2.52
N VAL A 115 65.86 53.31 -3.71
CA VAL A 115 65.21 52.95 -4.97
C VAL A 115 65.12 51.43 -5.10
N MET A 116 66.20 50.71 -4.82
CA MET A 116 66.24 49.25 -4.88
C MET A 116 65.21 48.60 -3.93
N HIS A 117 65.10 49.09 -2.69
CA HIS A 117 64.12 48.59 -1.72
C HIS A 117 62.67 48.85 -2.18
N ARG A 118 62.39 50.01 -2.79
CA ARG A 118 61.05 50.31 -3.34
C ARG A 118 60.69 49.38 -4.49
N TYR A 119 61.63 49.13 -5.40
CA TYR A 119 61.44 48.22 -6.52
C TYR A 119 61.20 46.77 -6.04
N TYR A 120 62.04 46.27 -5.14
CA TYR A 120 61.93 44.91 -4.60
C TYR A 120 60.62 44.69 -3.82
N SER A 121 60.21 45.69 -3.03
CA SER A 121 58.94 45.63 -2.28
C SER A 121 57.71 45.67 -3.21
N GLY A 122 57.78 46.40 -4.33
CA GLY A 122 56.75 46.37 -5.37
C GLY A 122 56.66 45.01 -6.09
N TYR A 123 57.81 44.42 -6.42
CA TYR A 123 57.89 43.12 -7.06
C TYR A 123 57.29 42.00 -6.19
N ILE A 124 57.64 41.95 -4.89
CA ILE A 124 57.09 40.95 -3.96
C ILE A 124 55.57 41.05 -3.87
N LYS A 125 55.01 42.27 -3.76
CA LYS A 125 53.56 42.46 -3.71
C LYS A 125 52.85 41.92 -4.95
N LEU A 126 53.42 42.17 -6.14
CA LEU A 126 52.84 41.69 -7.38
C LEU A 126 52.84 40.16 -7.45
N VAL A 127 53.93 39.52 -7.03
CA VAL A 127 54.04 38.05 -6.98
C VAL A 127 53.04 37.45 -5.99
N ASP A 128 52.89 38.05 -4.81
CA ASP A 128 51.91 37.62 -3.81
C ASP A 128 50.46 37.76 -4.33
N GLU A 129 50.12 38.88 -4.98
CA GLU A 129 48.80 39.08 -5.59
C GLU A 129 48.52 38.04 -6.69
N LEU A 130 49.51 37.77 -7.55
CA LEU A 130 49.37 36.77 -8.61
C LEU A 130 49.17 35.36 -8.04
N LYS A 131 49.91 35.02 -6.99
CA LYS A 131 49.81 33.73 -6.30
C LYS A 131 48.44 33.54 -5.66
N ILE A 132 47.92 34.55 -4.96
CA ILE A 132 46.59 34.51 -4.35
C ILE A 132 45.50 34.34 -5.42
N SER A 133 45.62 35.05 -6.55
CA SER A 133 44.66 34.92 -7.66
C SER A 133 44.68 33.51 -8.27
N LEU A 134 45.88 32.95 -8.48
CA LEU A 134 46.04 31.59 -9.00
C LEU A 134 45.47 30.54 -8.03
N GLU A 135 45.78 30.65 -6.73
CA GLU A 135 45.23 29.75 -5.70
C GLU A 135 43.70 29.81 -5.65
N LYS A 136 43.11 31.00 -5.84
CA LYS A 136 41.65 31.17 -5.89
C LYS A 136 41.03 30.50 -7.12
N SER A 137 41.64 30.65 -8.30
CA SER A 137 41.15 30.00 -9.52
C SER A 137 41.24 28.47 -9.43
N VAL A 138 42.36 27.93 -8.94
CA VAL A 138 42.53 26.48 -8.73
C VAL A 138 41.51 25.95 -7.72
N ARG A 139 41.26 26.68 -6.62
CA ARG A 139 40.24 26.29 -5.65
C ARG A 139 38.83 26.26 -6.26
N SER A 140 38.49 27.26 -7.07
CA SER A 140 37.20 27.30 -7.76
C SER A 140 37.03 26.12 -8.74
N GLU A 141 38.09 25.70 -9.43
CA GLU A 141 38.03 24.53 -10.31
C GLU A 141 37.83 23.23 -9.53
N ILE A 142 38.52 23.09 -8.39
CA ILE A 142 38.37 21.93 -7.50
C ILE A 142 36.95 21.87 -6.92
N GLU A 143 36.42 22.99 -6.42
CA GLU A 143 35.05 23.07 -5.89
C GLU A 143 34.02 22.70 -6.96
N LEU A 144 34.17 23.20 -8.19
CA LEU A 144 33.28 22.85 -9.30
C LEU A 144 33.36 21.35 -9.64
N ALA A 145 34.57 20.77 -9.66
CA ALA A 145 34.78 19.35 -9.88
C ALA A 145 34.12 18.50 -8.77
N GLN A 146 34.24 18.92 -7.52
CA GLN A 146 33.61 18.25 -6.37
C GLN A 146 32.08 18.33 -6.44
N HIS A 147 31.50 19.49 -6.76
CA HIS A 147 30.06 19.64 -6.94
C HIS A 147 29.53 18.78 -8.10
N LYS A 148 30.25 18.75 -9.23
CA LYS A 148 29.90 17.90 -10.37
C LYS A 148 29.96 16.41 -9.99
N PHE A 149 31.02 15.98 -9.32
CA PHE A 149 31.17 14.59 -8.88
C PHE A 149 30.06 14.17 -7.91
N ALA A 150 29.69 15.03 -6.95
CA ALA A 150 28.60 14.75 -6.03
C ALA A 150 27.26 14.58 -6.77
N LEU A 151 26.94 15.47 -7.72
CA LEU A 151 25.76 15.36 -8.56
C LEU A 151 25.78 14.09 -9.42
N ASP A 152 26.93 13.73 -9.99
CA ASP A 152 27.07 12.54 -10.83
C ASP A 152 26.84 11.22 -10.07
N GLN A 153 27.13 11.21 -8.76
CA GLN A 153 26.88 10.06 -7.88
C GLN A 153 25.44 9.99 -7.35
N SER A 154 24.80 11.14 -7.09
CA SER A 154 23.53 11.17 -6.36
C SER A 154 22.29 11.43 -7.23
N ALA A 155 22.45 11.92 -8.45
CA ALA A 155 21.33 12.33 -9.30
C ALA A 155 21.57 12.00 -10.78
N ILE A 156 20.49 11.65 -11.48
CA ILE A 156 20.49 11.53 -12.93
C ILE A 156 20.56 12.96 -13.49
N VAL A 157 21.59 13.27 -14.29
CA VAL A 157 21.77 14.59 -14.88
C VAL A 157 21.79 14.48 -16.40
N ALA A 158 21.01 15.33 -17.05
CA ALA A 158 21.01 15.47 -18.51
C ALA A 158 20.93 16.95 -18.90
N PHE A 159 21.66 17.34 -19.93
CA PHE A 159 21.46 18.62 -20.60
C PHE A 159 20.87 18.40 -21.97
N THR A 160 20.00 19.33 -22.38
CA THR A 160 19.41 19.35 -23.72
C THR A 160 19.49 20.73 -24.36
N ASP A 161 19.50 20.77 -25.68
CA ASP A 161 19.29 22.00 -26.45
C ASP A 161 17.84 22.50 -26.35
N ILE A 162 17.55 23.65 -26.96
CA ILE A 162 16.19 24.24 -26.97
C ILE A 162 15.13 23.36 -27.66
N ARG A 163 15.54 22.37 -28.47
CA ARG A 163 14.64 21.41 -29.15
C ARG A 163 14.44 20.13 -28.32
N GLY A 164 15.10 20.02 -27.16
CA GLY A 164 15.07 18.84 -26.31
C GLY A 164 15.99 17.71 -26.80
N THR A 165 16.97 18.01 -27.65
CA THR A 165 18.02 17.08 -28.06
C THR A 165 19.05 16.98 -26.94
N ILE A 166 19.38 15.77 -26.51
CA ILE A 166 20.33 15.51 -25.43
C ILE A 166 21.74 15.87 -25.88
N THR A 167 22.40 16.76 -25.14
CA THR A 167 23.77 17.23 -25.38
C THR A 167 24.77 16.71 -24.34
N TYR A 168 24.29 16.30 -23.17
CA TYR A 168 25.10 15.66 -22.13
C TYR A 168 24.25 14.73 -21.27
N VAL A 169 24.85 13.63 -20.82
CA VAL A 169 24.31 12.72 -19.80
C VAL A 169 25.44 12.22 -18.90
N ASN A 170 25.13 12.05 -17.62
CA ASN A 170 26.05 11.41 -16.68
C ASN A 170 25.93 9.88 -16.69
N ASP A 171 26.83 9.21 -15.95
CA ASP A 171 26.90 7.75 -15.90
C ASP A 171 25.66 7.12 -15.24
N LEU A 172 25.06 7.81 -14.26
CA LEU A 172 23.86 7.33 -13.59
C LEU A 172 22.65 7.30 -14.54
N PHE A 173 22.51 8.28 -15.44
CA PHE A 173 21.50 8.23 -16.49
C PHE A 173 21.72 7.01 -17.39
N CYS A 174 22.93 6.76 -17.85
CA CYS A 174 23.24 5.61 -18.71
C CYS A 174 22.89 4.30 -18.00
N SER A 175 23.28 4.18 -16.73
CA SER A 175 23.06 2.98 -15.91
C SER A 175 21.56 2.68 -15.71
N ILE A 176 20.76 3.68 -15.32
CA ILE A 176 19.33 3.48 -15.02
C ILE A 176 18.50 3.34 -16.29
N SER A 177 18.79 4.13 -17.33
CA SER A 177 18.05 4.03 -18.61
C SER A 177 18.48 2.84 -19.45
N GLN A 178 19.64 2.24 -19.14
CA GLN A 178 20.29 1.15 -19.89
C GLN A 178 20.66 1.50 -21.35
N TYR A 179 20.60 2.78 -21.71
CA TYR A 179 21.13 3.28 -22.98
C TYR A 179 22.58 3.71 -22.79
N SER A 180 23.42 3.46 -23.80
CA SER A 180 24.77 4.02 -23.79
C SER A 180 24.74 5.53 -24.02
N ARG A 181 25.82 6.22 -23.63
CA ARG A 181 25.95 7.66 -23.86
C ARG A 181 25.85 8.00 -25.34
N GLU A 182 26.46 7.20 -26.20
CA GLU A 182 26.48 7.36 -27.65
C GLU A 182 25.07 7.21 -28.26
N GLU A 183 24.23 6.37 -27.67
CA GLU A 183 22.83 6.20 -28.07
C GLU A 183 21.94 7.36 -27.61
N LEU A 184 22.26 7.99 -26.48
CA LEU A 184 21.49 9.09 -25.90
C LEU A 184 21.84 10.44 -26.53
N ILE A 185 23.12 10.73 -26.72
CA ILE A 185 23.61 12.02 -27.23
C ILE A 185 23.13 12.23 -28.67
N GLY A 186 22.59 13.41 -28.95
CA GLY A 186 22.03 13.75 -30.26
C GLY A 186 20.61 13.21 -30.50
N LYS A 187 20.05 12.41 -29.60
CA LYS A 187 18.63 11.99 -29.65
C LYS A 187 17.76 12.95 -28.86
N ASN A 188 16.48 13.00 -29.22
CA ASN A 188 15.50 13.75 -28.44
C ASN A 188 15.16 13.02 -27.14
N HIS A 189 14.98 13.78 -26.05
CA HIS A 189 14.71 13.25 -24.71
C HIS A 189 13.51 12.28 -24.63
N ARG A 190 12.61 12.30 -25.61
CA ARG A 190 11.50 11.34 -25.76
C ARG A 190 11.92 9.88 -25.94
N ILE A 191 13.20 9.57 -26.19
CA ILE A 191 13.69 8.19 -26.38
C ILE A 191 13.36 7.27 -25.18
N ILE A 192 13.36 7.82 -23.96
CA ILE A 192 13.03 7.09 -22.72
C ILE A 192 11.55 7.22 -22.31
N ASN A 193 10.69 7.77 -23.15
CA ASN A 193 9.29 7.98 -22.80
C ASN A 193 8.56 6.62 -22.65
N SER A 194 7.89 6.41 -21.52
CA SER A 194 7.09 5.21 -21.22
C SER A 194 5.74 5.17 -21.94
N GLY A 195 5.16 6.33 -22.25
CA GLY A 195 3.77 6.47 -22.70
C GLY A 195 2.73 6.41 -21.57
N THR A 196 3.15 6.29 -20.30
CA THR A 196 2.23 6.22 -19.14
C THR A 196 1.53 7.54 -18.85
N HIS A 197 2.17 8.66 -19.17
CA HIS A 197 1.64 10.00 -18.89
C HIS A 197 0.77 10.52 -20.04
N PRO A 198 -0.36 11.20 -19.76
CA PRO A 198 -1.21 11.79 -20.79
C PRO A 198 -0.47 12.91 -21.54
N LYS A 199 -0.87 13.19 -22.79
CA LYS A 199 -0.20 14.22 -23.62
C LYS A 199 -0.18 15.61 -22.97
N ASP A 200 -1.23 15.96 -22.23
CA ASP A 200 -1.34 17.27 -21.56
C ASP A 200 -0.32 17.44 -20.43
N PHE A 201 0.12 16.35 -19.79
CA PHE A 201 1.19 16.38 -18.79
C PHE A 201 2.50 16.91 -19.37
N PHE A 202 2.88 16.45 -20.56
CA PHE A 202 4.10 16.95 -21.22
C PHE A 202 3.89 18.36 -21.79
N LYS A 203 2.68 18.74 -22.19
CA LYS A 203 2.39 20.13 -22.63
C LYS A 203 2.63 21.13 -21.50
N THR A 204 2.20 20.84 -20.27
CA THR A 204 2.45 21.74 -19.13
C THR A 204 3.94 21.85 -18.81
N LEU A 205 4.67 20.73 -18.86
CA LEU A 205 6.13 20.71 -18.75
C LEU A 205 6.79 21.61 -19.80
N TYR A 206 6.54 21.37 -21.09
CA TYR A 206 7.16 22.14 -22.16
C TYR A 206 6.78 23.63 -22.07
N CYS A 207 5.53 23.95 -21.75
CA CYS A 207 5.08 25.33 -21.55
C CYS A 207 5.83 26.01 -20.40
N ALA A 208 6.10 25.34 -19.29
CA ALA A 208 6.85 25.93 -18.19
C ALA A 208 8.29 26.28 -18.62
N ILE A 209 9.01 25.31 -19.18
CA ILE A 209 10.45 25.47 -19.47
C ILE A 209 10.71 26.43 -20.64
N THR A 210 9.84 26.46 -21.66
CA THR A 210 10.01 27.40 -22.80
C THR A 210 9.77 28.85 -22.42
N HIS A 211 9.00 29.10 -21.36
CA HIS A 211 8.82 30.44 -20.77
C HIS A 211 9.85 30.75 -19.67
N GLY A 212 10.93 29.98 -19.59
CA GLY A 212 12.01 30.20 -18.62
C GLY A 212 11.66 29.86 -17.17
N ARG A 213 10.58 29.11 -16.93
CA ARG A 213 10.19 28.66 -15.58
C ARG A 213 10.75 27.27 -15.29
N VAL A 214 11.14 27.06 -14.03
CA VAL A 214 11.49 25.72 -13.54
C VAL A 214 10.25 24.85 -13.50
N TRP A 215 10.37 23.61 -13.97
CA TRP A 215 9.33 22.60 -13.86
C TRP A 215 9.78 21.47 -12.94
N SER A 216 8.89 20.97 -12.09
CA SER A 216 9.13 19.79 -11.26
C SER A 216 7.95 18.81 -11.32
N GLY A 217 8.25 17.52 -11.28
CA GLY A 217 7.25 16.46 -11.24
C GLY A 217 7.82 15.05 -11.39
N ASP A 218 7.03 14.06 -11.05
CA ASP A 218 7.41 12.64 -11.17
C ASP A 218 7.09 12.12 -12.58
N ILE A 219 8.10 11.56 -13.25
CA ILE A 219 7.99 11.03 -14.60
C ILE A 219 8.27 9.53 -14.57
N CYS A 220 7.42 8.76 -15.26
CA CYS A 220 7.65 7.35 -15.51
C CYS A 220 8.34 7.24 -16.87
N ASN A 221 9.52 6.63 -16.91
CA ASN A 221 10.30 6.40 -18.10
C ASN A 221 10.43 4.90 -18.37
N ARG A 222 10.89 4.56 -19.57
CA ARG A 222 11.13 3.20 -20.01
C ARG A 222 12.60 3.03 -20.37
N ALA A 223 13.25 2.05 -19.74
CA ALA A 223 14.62 1.66 -20.03
C ALA A 223 14.70 0.88 -21.35
N LYS A 224 15.92 0.63 -21.83
CA LYS A 224 16.18 -0.05 -23.10
C LYS A 224 15.60 -1.47 -23.18
N ASP A 225 15.63 -2.22 -22.07
CA ASP A 225 15.05 -3.56 -21.95
C ASP A 225 13.50 -3.56 -21.88
N GLY A 226 12.88 -2.39 -21.84
CA GLY A 226 11.42 -2.22 -21.72
C GLY A 226 10.92 -2.05 -20.29
N SER A 227 11.76 -2.20 -19.27
CA SER A 227 11.39 -2.00 -17.87
C SER A 227 11.00 -0.54 -17.59
N LEU A 228 10.05 -0.34 -16.68
CA LEU A 228 9.60 0.99 -16.28
C LEU A 228 10.32 1.42 -15.01
N TYR A 229 10.73 2.69 -14.98
CA TYR A 229 11.37 3.31 -13.82
C TYR A 229 10.82 4.72 -13.59
N TRP A 230 10.73 5.11 -12.33
CA TRP A 230 10.17 6.39 -11.92
C TRP A 230 11.26 7.34 -11.46
N VAL A 231 11.17 8.58 -11.91
CA VAL A 231 12.13 9.62 -11.56
C VAL A 231 11.41 10.90 -11.12
N SER A 232 11.78 11.41 -9.95
CA SER A 232 11.36 12.75 -9.54
C SER A 232 12.26 13.75 -10.25
N THR A 233 11.70 14.54 -11.15
CA THR A 233 12.45 15.33 -12.12
C THR A 233 12.26 16.82 -11.87
N THR A 234 13.36 17.56 -11.84
CA THR A 234 13.39 19.02 -11.90
C THR A 234 14.11 19.45 -13.17
N ILE A 235 13.47 20.29 -13.98
CA ILE A 235 14.02 20.84 -15.23
C ILE A 235 14.19 22.34 -15.07
N VAL A 236 15.44 22.79 -15.19
CA VAL A 236 15.86 24.18 -15.05
C VAL A 236 16.27 24.72 -16.43
N PRO A 237 15.61 25.76 -16.96
CA PRO A 237 16.06 26.45 -18.16
C PRO A 237 17.22 27.41 -17.86
N PHE A 238 18.27 27.35 -18.66
CA PHE A 238 19.32 28.36 -18.68
C PHE A 238 19.00 29.40 -19.73
N LEU A 239 19.04 30.67 -19.32
CA LEU A 239 18.58 31.81 -20.11
C LEU A 239 19.78 32.63 -20.60
N ASP A 240 19.65 33.22 -21.78
CA ASP A 240 20.57 34.26 -22.26
C ASP A 240 20.30 35.63 -21.60
N GLU A 241 21.11 36.63 -21.93
CA GLU A 241 20.96 38.02 -21.46
C GLU A 241 19.62 38.67 -21.83
N ARG A 242 18.88 38.09 -22.79
CA ARG A 242 17.56 38.56 -23.24
C ARG A 242 16.41 37.78 -22.59
N GLY A 243 16.71 36.88 -21.65
CA GLY A 243 15.73 36.06 -20.94
C GLY A 243 15.20 34.88 -21.76
N LYS A 244 15.84 34.53 -22.88
CA LYS A 244 15.41 33.41 -23.74
C LYS A 244 16.16 32.13 -23.37
N PRO A 245 15.47 30.98 -23.25
CA PRO A 245 16.14 29.70 -22.98
C PRO A 245 17.14 29.32 -24.07
N VAL A 246 18.35 28.94 -23.67
CA VAL A 246 19.42 28.43 -24.55
C VAL A 246 19.72 26.95 -24.33
N GLN A 247 19.42 26.44 -23.14
CA GLN A 247 19.68 25.06 -22.74
C GLN A 247 18.74 24.66 -21.60
N TYR A 248 18.45 23.38 -21.45
CA TYR A 248 17.74 22.86 -20.28
C TYR A 248 18.63 21.88 -19.52
N CYS A 249 18.65 21.99 -18.19
CA CYS A 249 19.26 21.04 -17.28
C CYS A 249 18.16 20.23 -16.57
N ALA A 250 18.17 18.91 -16.72
CA ALA A 250 17.28 18.03 -15.98
C ALA A 250 18.09 17.29 -14.90
N ILE A 251 17.66 17.44 -13.65
CA ILE A 251 18.19 16.73 -12.48
C ILE A 251 17.08 15.81 -11.98
N ARG A 252 17.39 14.54 -11.75
CA ARG A 252 16.39 13.55 -11.33
C ARG A 252 16.89 12.63 -10.24
N ALA A 253 16.00 12.28 -9.32
CA ALA A 253 16.21 11.22 -8.36
C ALA A 253 15.40 9.98 -8.77
N ASP A 254 16.01 8.80 -8.74
CA ASP A 254 15.28 7.54 -8.91
C ASP A 254 14.40 7.29 -7.69
N ILE A 255 13.10 7.14 -7.94
CA ILE A 255 12.07 6.90 -6.93
C ILE A 255 11.32 5.58 -7.20
N THR A 256 11.86 4.71 -8.05
CA THR A 256 11.22 3.46 -8.48
C THR A 256 10.92 2.55 -7.28
N ALA A 257 11.91 2.31 -6.41
CA ALA A 257 11.73 1.47 -5.22
C ALA A 257 10.64 2.01 -4.29
N ARG A 258 10.60 3.34 -4.10
CA ARG A 258 9.56 3.99 -3.31
C ARG A 258 8.17 3.78 -3.91
N LYS A 259 8.02 4.00 -5.23
CA LYS A 259 6.73 3.80 -5.91
C LYS A 259 6.27 2.34 -5.85
N LEU A 260 7.18 1.39 -5.97
CA LEU A 260 6.86 -0.03 -5.85
C LEU A 260 6.38 -0.40 -4.44
N ILE A 261 7.01 0.15 -3.39
CA ILE A 261 6.56 -0.04 -2.00
C ILE A 261 5.19 0.57 -1.77
N GLU A 262 4.96 1.81 -2.24
CA GLU A 262 3.65 2.48 -2.14
C GLU A 262 2.55 1.65 -2.83
N ASP A 263 2.81 1.12 -4.03
CA ASP A 263 1.83 0.31 -4.76
C ASP A 263 1.60 -1.06 -4.12
N ASN A 264 2.65 -1.72 -3.64
CA ASN A 264 2.52 -2.99 -2.91
C ASN A 264 1.72 -2.83 -1.62
N LEU A 265 1.94 -1.73 -0.88
CA LEU A 265 1.15 -1.41 0.30
C LEU A 265 -0.30 -1.14 -0.05
N ARG A 266 -0.56 -0.42 -1.14
CA ARG A 266 -1.92 -0.15 -1.63
C ARG A 266 -2.65 -1.43 -2.02
N ILE A 267 -1.99 -2.32 -2.76
CA ILE A 267 -2.54 -3.63 -3.14
C ILE A 267 -2.81 -4.48 -1.90
N ALA A 268 -1.84 -4.60 -0.98
CA ALA A 268 -2.01 -5.36 0.26
C ALA A 268 -3.15 -4.81 1.13
N ALA A 269 -3.31 -3.49 1.22
CA ALA A 269 -4.42 -2.85 1.91
C ALA A 269 -5.77 -3.18 1.25
N ALA A 270 -5.84 -3.16 -0.09
CA ALA A 270 -7.05 -3.53 -0.82
C ALA A 270 -7.38 -5.02 -0.65
N THR A 271 -6.39 -5.91 -0.65
CA THR A 271 -6.58 -7.36 -0.39
C THR A 271 -7.04 -7.66 1.03
N PHE A 272 -6.74 -6.78 1.99
CA PHE A 272 -7.23 -6.90 3.36
C PHE A 272 -8.72 -6.51 3.49
N GLU A 273 -9.20 -5.63 2.62
CA GLU A 273 -10.60 -5.17 2.56
C GLU A 273 -11.44 -6.08 1.64
N THR A 274 -11.73 -7.28 2.10
CA THR A 274 -12.57 -8.30 1.42
C THR A 274 -13.98 -8.37 2.01
N HIS A 275 -14.86 -9.13 1.35
CA HIS A 275 -16.18 -9.48 1.90
C HIS A 275 -16.09 -10.43 3.09
N ASP A 276 -15.06 -11.27 3.12
CA ASP A 276 -14.78 -12.13 4.28
C ASP A 276 -14.12 -11.33 5.40
N ALA A 277 -14.52 -11.63 6.63
CA ALA A 277 -13.91 -11.07 7.82
C ALA A 277 -12.50 -11.60 7.99
N ILE A 278 -11.53 -10.69 8.11
CA ILE A 278 -10.14 -11.02 8.40
C ILE A 278 -9.81 -10.51 9.80
N VAL A 279 -9.25 -11.39 10.62
CA VAL A 279 -8.69 -11.10 11.93
C VAL A 279 -7.25 -11.59 11.97
N ILE A 280 -6.34 -10.76 12.44
CA ILE A 280 -4.95 -11.12 12.67
C ILE A 280 -4.68 -11.02 14.16
N THR A 281 -3.99 -12.01 14.71
CA THR A 281 -3.60 -12.05 16.13
C THR A 281 -2.08 -12.16 16.29
N ASP A 282 -1.59 -11.80 17.47
CA ASP A 282 -0.23 -12.16 17.92
C ASP A 282 -0.11 -13.67 18.20
N ALA A 283 1.10 -14.10 18.57
CA ALA A 283 1.39 -15.49 18.94
C ALA A 283 0.63 -15.98 20.19
N ASN A 284 0.07 -15.09 21.01
CA ASN A 284 -0.77 -15.41 22.17
C ASN A 284 -2.27 -15.38 21.84
N ALA A 285 -2.62 -15.26 20.55
CA ALA A 285 -3.98 -15.13 20.04
C ALA A 285 -4.73 -13.87 20.54
N ASN A 286 -4.02 -12.78 20.81
CA ASN A 286 -4.63 -11.46 21.01
C ASN A 286 -4.77 -10.74 19.68
N ILE A 287 -5.94 -10.17 19.40
CA ILE A 287 -6.25 -9.50 18.15
C ILE A 287 -5.38 -8.25 17.98
N ILE A 288 -4.60 -8.20 16.90
CA ILE A 288 -3.77 -7.05 16.54
C ILE A 288 -4.39 -6.23 15.41
N LYS A 289 -5.25 -6.85 14.58
CA LYS A 289 -5.90 -6.18 13.46
C LYS A 289 -7.17 -6.90 13.03
N VAL A 290 -8.15 -6.14 12.57
CA VAL A 290 -9.38 -6.62 11.92
C VAL A 290 -9.67 -5.77 10.69
N ASN A 291 -10.33 -6.34 9.68
CA ASN A 291 -10.81 -5.60 8.51
C ASN A 291 -12.25 -5.09 8.70
N LYS A 292 -12.78 -4.35 7.72
CA LYS A 292 -14.16 -3.83 7.78
C LYS A 292 -15.22 -4.94 7.80
N ALA A 293 -15.02 -6.04 7.07
CA ALA A 293 -15.97 -7.15 7.06
C ALA A 293 -16.12 -7.83 8.43
N PHE A 294 -15.03 -7.92 9.21
CA PHE A 294 -15.09 -8.36 10.60
C PHE A 294 -16.07 -7.53 11.42
N THR A 295 -16.01 -6.20 11.31
CA THR A 295 -16.92 -5.29 12.00
C THR A 295 -18.35 -5.49 11.54
N THR A 296 -18.58 -5.59 10.23
CA THR A 296 -19.92 -5.80 9.65
C THR A 296 -20.55 -7.11 10.11
N ILE A 297 -19.78 -8.21 10.14
CA ILE A 297 -20.29 -9.53 10.51
C ILE A 297 -20.41 -9.66 12.03
N SER A 298 -19.38 -9.30 12.80
CA SER A 298 -19.38 -9.54 14.26
C SER A 298 -20.16 -8.48 15.05
N GLY A 299 -20.34 -7.28 14.48
CA GLY A 299 -20.91 -6.11 15.15
C GLY A 299 -19.95 -5.38 16.10
N TYR A 300 -18.71 -5.86 16.26
CA TYR A 300 -17.70 -5.23 17.12
C TYR A 300 -16.85 -4.24 16.35
N GLN A 301 -16.63 -3.06 16.92
CA GLN A 301 -15.68 -2.09 16.37
C GLN A 301 -14.24 -2.49 16.67
N PRO A 302 -13.26 -2.10 15.82
CA PRO A 302 -11.85 -2.44 16.04
C PRO A 302 -11.35 -2.07 17.44
N GLU A 303 -11.71 -0.89 17.94
CA GLU A 303 -11.29 -0.39 19.25
C GLU A 303 -11.79 -1.26 20.41
N GLU A 304 -12.85 -2.03 20.19
CA GLU A 304 -13.46 -2.91 21.19
C GLU A 304 -12.81 -4.28 21.25
N VAL A 305 -12.08 -4.69 20.20
CA VAL A 305 -11.53 -6.05 20.05
C VAL A 305 -10.01 -6.09 20.04
N LEU A 306 -9.34 -4.98 19.68
CA LEU A 306 -7.88 -4.90 19.70
C LEU A 306 -7.33 -5.23 21.11
N GLY A 307 -6.33 -6.10 21.15
CA GLY A 307 -5.72 -6.62 22.38
C GLY A 307 -6.52 -7.70 23.11
N LYS A 308 -7.74 -8.03 22.65
CA LYS A 308 -8.56 -9.10 23.25
C LYS A 308 -8.38 -10.42 22.51
N ASN A 309 -8.72 -11.51 23.17
CA ASN A 309 -8.71 -12.83 22.57
C ASN A 309 -10.06 -13.14 21.88
N PRO A 310 -10.07 -13.72 20.66
CA PRO A 310 -11.30 -14.02 19.91
C PRO A 310 -12.34 -14.87 20.67
N ARG A 311 -11.92 -15.60 21.72
CA ARG A 311 -12.83 -16.35 22.61
C ARG A 311 -13.97 -15.52 23.21
N MET A 312 -13.85 -14.19 23.24
CA MET A 312 -14.93 -13.29 23.66
C MET A 312 -16.21 -13.43 22.81
N MET A 313 -16.08 -13.90 21.56
CA MET A 313 -17.20 -14.15 20.65
C MET A 313 -17.77 -15.58 20.78
N SER A 314 -17.28 -16.40 21.71
CA SER A 314 -17.75 -17.78 21.86
C SER A 314 -19.24 -17.83 22.20
N SER A 315 -19.97 -18.68 21.48
CA SER A 315 -21.39 -18.94 21.72
C SER A 315 -21.65 -19.92 22.88
N GLY A 316 -20.64 -20.68 23.29
CA GLY A 316 -20.78 -21.79 24.24
C GLY A 316 -21.38 -23.07 23.65
N ARG A 317 -21.67 -23.13 22.34
CA ARG A 317 -22.13 -24.37 21.67
C ARG A 317 -21.04 -25.42 21.49
N HIS A 318 -19.79 -24.97 21.40
CA HIS A 318 -18.61 -25.82 21.29
C HIS A 318 -17.95 -25.96 22.65
N ASP A 319 -17.55 -27.18 22.98
CA ASP A 319 -16.90 -27.49 24.24
C ASP A 319 -15.39 -27.13 24.22
N LYS A 320 -14.72 -27.28 25.36
CA LYS A 320 -13.29 -26.98 25.47
C LYS A 320 -12.45 -27.91 24.58
N ALA A 321 -12.84 -29.18 24.50
CA ALA A 321 -12.13 -30.20 23.71
C ALA A 321 -12.11 -29.88 22.22
N PHE A 322 -13.21 -29.31 21.68
CA PHE A 322 -13.26 -28.82 20.30
C PHE A 322 -12.19 -27.75 20.03
N PHE A 323 -12.09 -26.74 20.89
CA PHE A 323 -11.12 -25.65 20.70
C PHE A 323 -9.68 -26.12 20.91
N GLU A 324 -9.43 -27.04 21.86
CA GLU A 324 -8.11 -27.68 22.03
C GLU A 324 -7.70 -28.44 20.76
N SER A 325 -8.57 -29.29 20.22
CA SER A 325 -8.31 -30.01 18.96
C SER A 325 -8.09 -29.06 17.77
N LEU A 326 -8.80 -27.94 17.72
CA LEU A 326 -8.64 -26.93 16.68
C LEU A 326 -7.25 -26.30 16.77
N PHE A 327 -6.85 -25.82 17.96
CA PHE A 327 -5.55 -25.18 18.14
C PHE A 327 -4.40 -26.16 17.89
N ASP A 328 -4.51 -27.41 18.33
CA ASP A 328 -3.50 -28.44 18.05
C ASP A 328 -3.29 -28.61 16.54
N LYS A 329 -4.38 -28.66 15.76
CA LYS A 329 -4.28 -28.72 14.28
C LYS A 329 -3.62 -27.48 13.69
N VAL A 330 -3.97 -26.28 14.14
CA VAL A 330 -3.32 -25.05 13.65
C VAL A 330 -1.82 -25.04 13.96
N LEU A 331 -1.43 -25.50 15.15
CA LEU A 331 -0.03 -25.52 15.60
C LEU A 331 0.81 -26.57 14.87
N HIS A 332 0.26 -27.76 14.63
CA HIS A 332 0.93 -28.89 13.99
C HIS A 332 0.84 -28.85 12.46
N ASP A 333 -0.36 -28.72 11.90
CA ASP A 333 -0.62 -28.79 10.46
C ASP A 333 -0.48 -27.43 9.78
N GLY A 334 -0.37 -26.35 10.57
CA GLY A 334 -0.21 -24.98 10.09
C GLY A 334 -1.51 -24.29 9.69
N SER A 335 -2.62 -25.03 9.56
CA SER A 335 -3.94 -24.46 9.33
C SER A 335 -5.08 -25.33 9.82
N TRP A 336 -6.25 -24.71 10.02
CA TRP A 336 -7.51 -25.38 10.34
C TRP A 336 -8.65 -24.75 9.54
N VAL A 337 -9.59 -25.57 9.09
CA VAL A 337 -10.80 -25.13 8.38
C VAL A 337 -12.01 -25.83 8.97
N GLY A 338 -13.07 -25.08 9.24
CA GLY A 338 -14.32 -25.68 9.67
C GLY A 338 -15.38 -24.67 10.09
N GLU A 339 -16.50 -25.22 10.56
CA GLU A 339 -17.64 -24.45 11.07
C GLU A 339 -17.47 -24.15 12.56
N ILE A 340 -17.65 -22.88 12.94
CA ILE A 340 -17.70 -22.44 14.34
C ILE A 340 -19.03 -21.71 14.56
N TRP A 341 -19.70 -22.00 15.66
CA TRP A 341 -20.85 -21.22 16.11
C TRP A 341 -20.37 -20.15 17.06
N ASP A 342 -20.52 -18.91 16.66
CA ASP A 342 -20.09 -17.74 17.42
C ASP A 342 -21.29 -16.85 17.76
N LYS A 343 -21.02 -15.83 18.56
CA LYS A 343 -22.01 -14.86 19.04
C LYS A 343 -21.59 -13.46 18.64
N ARG A 344 -22.49 -12.72 18.00
CA ARG A 344 -22.31 -11.31 17.69
C ARG A 344 -22.39 -10.44 18.94
N LYS A 345 -22.04 -9.17 18.80
CA LYS A 345 -22.14 -8.17 19.88
C LYS A 345 -23.54 -8.02 20.47
N ASP A 346 -24.58 -8.14 19.64
CA ASP A 346 -25.99 -8.06 20.05
C ASP A 346 -26.51 -9.34 20.75
N GLY A 347 -25.70 -10.41 20.77
CA GLY A 347 -26.06 -11.69 21.35
C GLY A 347 -26.59 -12.73 20.36
N GLU A 348 -26.78 -12.39 19.08
CA GLU A 348 -27.20 -13.35 18.06
C GLU A 348 -26.15 -14.46 17.89
N ILE A 349 -26.59 -15.72 17.97
CA ILE A 349 -25.74 -16.89 17.71
C ILE A 349 -25.83 -17.25 16.23
N TYR A 350 -24.68 -17.32 15.55
CA TYR A 350 -24.61 -17.55 14.12
C TYR A 350 -23.50 -18.56 13.77
N PRO A 351 -23.68 -19.39 12.73
CA PRO A 351 -22.63 -20.22 12.19
C PRO A 351 -21.72 -19.40 11.28
N ARG A 352 -20.41 -19.52 11.49
CA ARG A 352 -19.39 -19.02 10.57
C ARG A 352 -18.55 -20.16 10.00
N TRP A 353 -18.19 -20.04 8.75
CA TRP A 353 -17.15 -20.87 8.15
C TRP A 353 -15.81 -20.17 8.34
N MET A 354 -14.85 -20.82 8.99
CA MET A 354 -13.61 -20.19 9.41
C MET A 354 -12.39 -20.99 8.95
N THR A 355 -11.39 -20.27 8.45
CA THR A 355 -10.03 -20.74 8.19
C THR A 355 -9.09 -20.03 9.15
N ILE A 356 -8.21 -20.78 9.83
CA ILE A 356 -7.17 -20.23 10.70
C ILE A 356 -5.83 -20.74 10.19
N THR A 357 -4.90 -19.84 9.93
CA THR A 357 -3.56 -20.16 9.43
C THR A 357 -2.51 -19.59 10.39
N ALA A 358 -1.53 -20.42 10.77
CA ALA A 358 -0.37 -19.97 11.54
C ALA A 358 0.68 -19.36 10.61
N VAL A 359 1.13 -18.14 10.91
CA VAL A 359 2.21 -17.45 10.21
C VAL A 359 3.48 -17.60 11.04
N ARG A 360 4.57 -18.03 10.39
CA ARG A 360 5.88 -18.24 11.02
C ARG A 360 6.88 -17.18 10.61
N ASP A 361 7.79 -16.83 11.51
CA ASP A 361 8.92 -15.94 11.25
C ASP A 361 10.08 -16.66 10.51
N ALA A 362 11.18 -15.94 10.26
CA ALA A 362 12.36 -16.48 9.60
C ALA A 362 13.01 -17.63 10.39
N GLU A 363 12.80 -17.67 11.70
CA GLU A 363 13.26 -18.70 12.63
C GLU A 363 12.25 -19.86 12.82
N GLN A 364 11.21 -19.96 11.97
CA GLN A 364 10.16 -21.00 12.00
C GLN A 364 9.28 -20.99 13.27
N LYS A 365 9.35 -19.94 14.09
CA LYS A 365 8.47 -19.76 15.24
C LYS A 365 7.17 -19.09 14.81
N ILE A 366 6.06 -19.45 15.44
CA ILE A 366 4.77 -18.83 15.16
C ILE A 366 4.83 -17.38 15.64
N SER A 367 4.64 -16.45 14.71
CA SER A 367 4.63 -15.02 14.97
C SER A 367 3.20 -14.49 15.09
N GLN A 368 2.28 -15.00 14.27
CA GLN A 368 0.91 -14.52 14.16
C GLN A 368 -0.06 -15.64 13.75
N PHE A 369 -1.34 -15.44 13.99
CA PHE A 369 -2.40 -16.24 13.36
C PHE A 369 -3.29 -15.34 12.50
N VAL A 370 -3.68 -15.84 11.34
CA VAL A 370 -4.61 -15.18 10.43
C VAL A 370 -5.89 -16.01 10.39
N GLY A 371 -6.97 -15.44 10.92
CA GLY A 371 -8.32 -15.99 10.83
C GLY A 371 -9.10 -15.30 9.72
N ILE A 372 -9.68 -16.07 8.82
CA ILE A 372 -10.60 -15.60 7.78
C ILE A 372 -11.93 -16.31 7.99
N PHE A 373 -13.03 -15.57 8.06
CA PHE A 373 -14.34 -16.18 8.20
C PHE A 373 -15.46 -15.47 7.44
N SER A 374 -16.47 -16.26 7.08
CA SER A 374 -17.69 -15.80 6.43
C SER A 374 -18.90 -16.27 7.23
N ASP A 375 -19.94 -15.45 7.25
CA ASP A 375 -21.24 -15.83 7.81
C ASP A 375 -21.97 -16.79 6.87
N ILE A 376 -22.35 -17.96 7.36
CA ILE A 376 -23.07 -18.97 6.57
C ILE A 376 -24.55 -19.12 7.00
N THR A 377 -25.08 -18.17 7.78
CA THR A 377 -26.46 -18.20 8.26
C THR A 377 -27.47 -18.25 7.11
N GLU A 378 -27.34 -17.34 6.15
CA GLU A 378 -28.25 -17.27 5.00
C GLU A 378 -28.15 -18.53 4.14
N ARG A 379 -26.92 -19.00 3.90
CA ARG A 379 -26.66 -20.25 3.18
C ARG A 379 -27.37 -21.42 3.84
N LYS A 380 -27.25 -21.59 5.15
CA LYS A 380 -27.92 -22.69 5.88
C LYS A 380 -29.43 -22.57 5.85
N LYS A 381 -29.97 -21.35 6.01
CA LYS A 381 -31.42 -21.11 5.89
C LYS A 381 -31.93 -21.47 4.50
N ASN A 382 -31.18 -21.11 3.45
CA ASN A 382 -31.52 -21.42 2.07
C ASN A 382 -31.41 -22.93 1.79
N GLU A 383 -30.38 -23.61 2.30
CA GLU A 383 -30.24 -25.06 2.21
C GLU A 383 -31.42 -25.79 2.90
N GLU A 384 -31.85 -25.33 4.08
CA GLU A 384 -33.02 -25.87 4.78
C GLU A 384 -34.31 -25.61 3.99
N LEU A 385 -34.47 -24.41 3.43
CA LEU A 385 -35.63 -24.05 2.62
C LEU A 385 -35.70 -24.88 1.34
N ILE A 386 -34.58 -25.05 0.64
CA ILE A 386 -34.47 -25.91 -0.55
C ILE A 386 -34.84 -27.35 -0.18
N ASN A 387 -34.34 -27.86 0.95
CA ASN A 387 -34.71 -29.19 1.42
C ASN A 387 -36.22 -29.29 1.72
N LYS A 388 -36.82 -28.29 2.36
CA LYS A 388 -38.27 -28.26 2.58
C LYS A 388 -39.05 -28.24 1.26
N MET A 389 -38.67 -27.39 0.31
CA MET A 389 -39.30 -27.31 -1.02
C MET A 389 -39.11 -28.59 -1.86
N ALA A 390 -38.00 -29.31 -1.66
CA ALA A 390 -37.72 -30.54 -2.39
C ALA A 390 -38.62 -31.71 -1.97
N TYR A 391 -39.10 -31.73 -0.72
CA TYR A 391 -39.85 -32.86 -0.15
C TYR A 391 -41.27 -32.52 0.32
N TYR A 392 -41.63 -31.24 0.44
CA TYR A 392 -42.95 -30.80 0.91
C TYR A 392 -43.58 -29.85 -0.10
N ASP A 393 -44.91 -29.88 -0.18
CA ASP A 393 -45.72 -28.95 -0.95
C ASP A 393 -45.79 -27.60 -0.22
N PRO A 394 -45.42 -26.48 -0.87
CA PRO A 394 -45.30 -25.18 -0.19
C PRO A 394 -46.66 -24.62 0.29
N LEU A 395 -47.77 -25.03 -0.33
CA LEU A 395 -49.11 -24.56 0.06
C LEU A 395 -49.63 -25.32 1.29
N THR A 396 -49.68 -26.64 1.21
CA THR A 396 -50.31 -27.50 2.22
C THR A 396 -49.35 -27.93 3.33
N GLN A 397 -48.03 -27.74 3.13
CA GLN A 397 -46.96 -28.25 4.00
C GLN A 397 -46.94 -29.78 4.16
N LEU A 398 -47.72 -30.49 3.34
CA LEU A 398 -47.71 -31.95 3.28
C LEU A 398 -46.53 -32.44 2.45
N PRO A 399 -46.07 -33.68 2.65
CA PRO A 399 -45.19 -34.37 1.71
C PRO A 399 -45.63 -34.17 0.26
N ASN A 400 -44.67 -33.87 -0.62
CA ASN A 400 -44.92 -33.82 -2.06
C ASN A 400 -44.76 -35.22 -2.69
N ARG A 401 -45.01 -35.32 -4.00
CA ARG A 401 -44.85 -36.56 -4.77
C ARG A 401 -43.48 -37.24 -4.57
N ARG A 402 -42.39 -36.47 -4.46
CA ARG A 402 -41.03 -37.01 -4.28
C ARG A 402 -40.89 -37.69 -2.91
N MET A 403 -41.31 -37.03 -1.84
CA MET A 403 -41.25 -37.59 -0.48
C MET A 403 -42.17 -38.80 -0.32
N LEU A 404 -43.35 -38.78 -0.94
CA LEU A 404 -44.25 -39.92 -0.96
C LEU A 404 -43.62 -41.14 -1.64
N THR A 405 -43.00 -40.93 -2.81
CA THR A 405 -42.35 -42.01 -3.58
C THR A 405 -41.21 -42.67 -2.77
N ASP A 406 -40.41 -41.86 -2.08
CA ASP A 406 -39.37 -42.35 -1.17
C ASP A 406 -39.95 -43.17 -0.01
N ARG A 407 -40.98 -42.64 0.68
CA ARG A 407 -41.66 -43.35 1.77
C ARG A 407 -42.31 -44.65 1.30
N LEU A 408 -42.94 -44.66 0.13
CA LEU A 408 -43.53 -45.87 -0.46
C LEU A 408 -42.46 -46.94 -0.71
N GLY A 409 -41.28 -46.55 -1.20
CA GLY A 409 -40.16 -47.49 -1.38
C GLY A 409 -39.72 -48.14 -0.07
N ARG A 410 -39.61 -47.33 0.98
CA ARG A 410 -39.29 -47.82 2.33
C ARG A 410 -40.38 -48.74 2.87
N ALA A 411 -41.65 -48.36 2.70
CA ALA A 411 -42.81 -49.16 3.14
C ALA A 411 -42.91 -50.49 2.38
N MET A 412 -42.70 -50.50 1.07
CA MET A 412 -42.69 -51.72 0.26
C MET A 412 -41.60 -52.70 0.73
N ALA A 413 -40.39 -52.20 0.99
CA ALA A 413 -39.29 -53.02 1.49
C ALA A 413 -39.56 -53.57 2.90
N ALA A 414 -40.19 -52.78 3.78
CA ALA A 414 -40.60 -53.24 5.10
C ALA A 414 -41.71 -54.30 5.02
N ASN A 415 -42.76 -54.03 4.25
CA ASN A 415 -43.92 -54.91 4.06
C ASN A 415 -43.54 -56.27 3.47
N TYR A 416 -42.59 -56.29 2.52
CA TYR A 416 -42.04 -57.53 1.97
C TYR A 416 -41.38 -58.40 3.04
N ARG A 417 -40.59 -57.80 3.95
CA ARG A 417 -39.88 -58.54 5.01
C ARG A 417 -40.81 -59.07 6.09
N HIS A 418 -41.85 -58.33 6.43
CA HIS A 418 -42.77 -58.67 7.51
C HIS A 418 -44.02 -59.42 7.03
N ALA A 419 -44.15 -59.66 5.72
CA ALA A 419 -45.33 -60.27 5.09
C ALA A 419 -46.66 -59.59 5.50
N ILE A 420 -46.63 -58.26 5.59
CA ILE A 420 -47.78 -57.41 5.89
C ILE A 420 -48.16 -56.58 4.67
N TYR A 421 -49.41 -56.14 4.62
CA TYR A 421 -49.90 -55.27 3.56
C TYR A 421 -49.79 -53.79 3.94
N GLY A 422 -49.74 -52.94 2.93
CA GLY A 422 -50.03 -51.50 3.02
C GLY A 422 -51.06 -51.14 1.96
N ALA A 423 -51.55 -49.91 2.01
CA ALA A 423 -52.50 -49.39 1.01
C ALA A 423 -52.04 -48.04 0.47
N VAL A 424 -52.28 -47.82 -0.82
CA VAL A 424 -52.20 -46.49 -1.45
C VAL A 424 -53.61 -46.09 -1.89
N MET A 425 -53.98 -44.85 -1.59
CA MET A 425 -55.25 -44.25 -1.96
C MET A 425 -54.99 -42.98 -2.77
N PHE A 426 -55.51 -42.92 -3.99
CA PHE A 426 -55.60 -41.67 -4.75
C PHE A 426 -56.92 -41.00 -4.43
N VAL A 427 -56.88 -39.72 -4.08
CA VAL A 427 -58.01 -38.90 -3.66
C VAL A 427 -58.03 -37.66 -4.53
N ASP A 428 -59.08 -37.49 -5.33
CA ASP A 428 -59.28 -36.29 -6.15
C ASP A 428 -60.53 -35.55 -5.70
N LEU A 429 -60.42 -34.22 -5.64
CA LEU A 429 -61.51 -33.34 -5.23
C LEU A 429 -62.47 -33.09 -6.39
N ASP A 430 -63.70 -33.55 -6.22
CA ASP A 430 -64.74 -33.38 -7.22
C ASP A 430 -65.10 -31.90 -7.37
N ARG A 431 -65.07 -31.42 -8.62
CA ARG A 431 -65.48 -30.04 -8.99
C ARG A 431 -64.65 -28.94 -8.30
N PHE A 432 -63.36 -29.16 -8.09
CA PHE A 432 -62.45 -28.13 -7.59
C PHE A 432 -62.37 -26.88 -8.50
N LYS A 433 -62.31 -27.07 -9.82
CA LYS A 433 -62.12 -25.97 -10.79
C LYS A 433 -63.20 -24.85 -10.71
N PRO A 434 -64.51 -25.16 -10.66
CA PRO A 434 -65.55 -24.14 -10.45
C PRO A 434 -65.36 -23.21 -9.24
N LEU A 435 -64.76 -23.69 -8.14
CA LEU A 435 -64.48 -22.85 -6.97
C LEU A 435 -63.46 -21.76 -7.33
N ASN A 436 -62.37 -22.14 -8.00
CA ASN A 436 -61.34 -21.20 -8.45
C ASN A 436 -61.91 -20.22 -9.47
N ASP A 437 -62.72 -20.69 -10.41
CA ASP A 437 -63.31 -19.85 -11.45
C ASP A 437 -64.29 -18.81 -10.85
N THR A 438 -64.95 -19.14 -9.75
CA THR A 438 -65.96 -18.26 -9.10
C THR A 438 -65.36 -17.33 -8.05
N HIS A 439 -64.42 -17.82 -7.23
CA HIS A 439 -63.93 -17.12 -6.04
C HIS A 439 -62.43 -16.80 -6.06
N GLY A 440 -61.74 -17.16 -7.15
CA GLY A 440 -60.31 -16.95 -7.35
C GLY A 440 -59.44 -18.00 -6.67
N HIS A 441 -58.15 -17.99 -7.02
CA HIS A 441 -57.17 -19.00 -6.55
C HIS A 441 -56.99 -19.03 -5.03
N VAL A 442 -57.15 -17.89 -4.33
CA VAL A 442 -57.04 -17.82 -2.86
C VAL A 442 -58.07 -18.75 -2.18
N ALA A 443 -59.29 -18.86 -2.73
CA ALA A 443 -60.31 -19.75 -2.19
C ALA A 443 -59.96 -21.22 -2.40
N GLY A 444 -59.45 -21.59 -3.59
CA GLY A 444 -58.97 -22.94 -3.85
C GLY A 444 -57.78 -23.32 -3.00
N ASP A 445 -56.84 -22.39 -2.77
CA ASP A 445 -55.69 -22.62 -1.91
C ASP A 445 -56.09 -22.94 -0.47
N LEU A 446 -57.05 -22.19 0.07
CA LEU A 446 -57.61 -22.47 1.41
C LEU A 446 -58.36 -23.80 1.47
N LEU A 447 -59.09 -24.15 0.41
CA LEU A 447 -59.74 -25.46 0.32
C LEU A 447 -58.70 -26.59 0.39
N LEU A 448 -57.61 -26.48 -0.37
CA LEU A 448 -56.56 -27.50 -0.42
C LEU A 448 -55.84 -27.67 0.93
N VAL A 449 -55.57 -26.57 1.63
CA VAL A 449 -55.00 -26.59 3.00
C VAL A 449 -55.94 -27.31 3.96
N GLU A 450 -57.23 -26.98 3.92
CA GLU A 450 -58.24 -27.57 4.80
C GLU A 450 -58.50 -29.05 4.48
N VAL A 451 -58.49 -29.43 3.20
CA VAL A 451 -58.55 -30.83 2.75
C VAL A 451 -57.37 -31.61 3.31
N GLY A 452 -56.14 -31.10 3.16
CA GLY A 452 -54.95 -31.73 3.72
C GLY A 452 -55.06 -31.96 5.24
N ARG A 453 -55.58 -30.95 5.97
CA ARG A 453 -55.83 -31.04 7.41
C ARG A 453 -56.87 -32.12 7.76
N ARG A 454 -57.99 -32.16 7.03
CA ARG A 454 -59.07 -33.16 7.22
C ARG A 454 -58.57 -34.58 6.97
N ILE A 455 -57.84 -34.80 5.87
CA ILE A 455 -57.22 -36.10 5.59
C ILE A 455 -56.24 -36.48 6.70
N GLY A 456 -55.39 -35.55 7.13
CA GLY A 456 -54.44 -35.77 8.24
C GLY A 456 -55.12 -36.20 9.55
N SER A 457 -56.29 -35.65 9.87
CA SER A 457 -57.07 -36.07 11.05
C SER A 457 -57.76 -37.44 10.91
N CYS A 458 -57.86 -37.96 9.69
CA CYS A 458 -58.47 -39.26 9.44
C CYS A 458 -57.49 -40.43 9.60
N ILE A 459 -56.19 -40.18 9.47
CA ILE A 459 -55.11 -41.18 9.41
C ILE A 459 -54.25 -41.19 10.68
N ARG A 460 -53.38 -42.20 10.82
CA ARG A 460 -52.44 -42.32 11.96
C ARG A 460 -51.15 -41.53 11.69
N GLU A 461 -50.37 -41.25 12.74
CA GLU A 461 -49.09 -40.52 12.62
C GLU A 461 -48.06 -41.24 11.72
N MET A 462 -48.11 -42.58 11.69
CA MET A 462 -47.27 -43.43 10.83
C MET A 462 -47.70 -43.45 9.35
N ASP A 463 -48.94 -43.05 9.07
CA ASP A 463 -49.47 -42.97 7.72
C ASP A 463 -48.98 -41.68 7.06
N THR A 464 -49.02 -41.64 5.73
CA THR A 464 -48.58 -40.47 4.97
C THR A 464 -49.70 -39.93 4.13
N VAL A 465 -50.06 -38.66 4.30
CA VAL A 465 -50.81 -37.90 3.30
C VAL A 465 -49.84 -37.03 2.52
N ALA A 466 -49.97 -37.01 1.21
CA ALA A 466 -49.18 -36.20 0.30
C ALA A 466 -50.07 -35.46 -0.68
N ARG A 467 -49.70 -34.24 -1.06
CA ARG A 467 -50.31 -33.58 -2.21
C ARG A 467 -49.52 -33.96 -3.46
N PHE A 468 -50.18 -34.68 -4.37
CA PHE A 468 -49.52 -35.27 -5.53
C PHE A 468 -49.39 -34.26 -6.68
N GLY A 469 -50.37 -33.38 -6.82
CA GLY A 469 -50.39 -32.24 -7.74
C GLY A 469 -51.80 -31.67 -7.86
N GLY A 470 -51.95 -30.37 -8.14
CA GLY A 470 -53.28 -29.75 -8.32
C GLY A 470 -54.22 -29.99 -7.13
N ASP A 471 -55.32 -30.68 -7.39
CA ASP A 471 -56.38 -31.12 -6.48
C ASP A 471 -56.30 -32.61 -6.08
N GLU A 472 -55.20 -33.28 -6.42
CA GLU A 472 -54.95 -34.69 -6.13
C GLU A 472 -54.11 -34.86 -4.86
N PHE A 473 -54.60 -35.71 -3.97
CA PHE A 473 -53.94 -36.15 -2.76
C PHE A 473 -53.71 -37.67 -2.83
N VAL A 474 -52.60 -38.12 -2.26
CA VAL A 474 -52.33 -39.55 -2.10
C VAL A 474 -52.12 -39.86 -0.63
N VAL A 475 -52.84 -40.87 -0.15
CA VAL A 475 -52.71 -41.38 1.21
C VAL A 475 -52.06 -42.76 1.15
N MET A 476 -51.00 -42.94 1.92
CA MET A 476 -50.33 -44.22 2.10
C MET A 476 -50.55 -44.70 3.53
N LEU A 477 -51.20 -45.86 3.66
CA LEU A 477 -51.30 -46.57 4.93
C LEU A 477 -50.15 -47.55 5.07
N SER A 478 -49.44 -47.43 6.17
CA SER A 478 -48.30 -48.29 6.50
C SER A 478 -48.75 -49.39 7.46
N GLU A 479 -48.12 -50.56 7.37
CA GLU A 479 -48.25 -51.64 8.37
C GLU A 479 -49.70 -52.03 8.71
N LEU A 480 -50.47 -52.44 7.70
CA LEU A 480 -51.78 -53.07 7.89
C LEU A 480 -51.59 -54.54 8.36
N ASN A 481 -52.57 -55.39 8.10
CA ASN A 481 -52.55 -56.80 8.47
C ASN A 481 -51.76 -57.67 7.46
N SER A 482 -51.36 -58.88 7.88
CA SER A 482 -50.84 -59.92 6.98
C SER A 482 -51.94 -60.61 6.17
N ASP A 483 -53.19 -60.61 6.64
CA ASP A 483 -54.34 -61.08 5.88
C ASP A 483 -54.83 -60.02 4.89
N ARG A 484 -54.88 -60.38 3.61
CA ARG A 484 -55.29 -59.49 2.51
C ARG A 484 -56.75 -59.01 2.63
N THR A 485 -57.66 -59.84 3.15
CA THR A 485 -59.08 -59.52 3.33
C THR A 485 -59.26 -58.53 4.47
N LEU A 486 -58.55 -58.72 5.58
CA LEU A 486 -58.55 -57.79 6.71
C LEU A 486 -57.95 -56.45 6.31
N SER A 487 -56.77 -56.45 5.67
CA SER A 487 -56.13 -55.23 5.17
C SER A 487 -57.00 -54.48 4.16
N ARG A 488 -57.77 -55.20 3.33
CA ARG A 488 -58.74 -54.58 2.42
C ARG A 488 -59.86 -53.88 3.19
N ALA A 489 -60.43 -54.54 4.20
CA ALA A 489 -61.49 -53.96 5.01
C ALA A 489 -61.00 -52.72 5.79
N GLU A 490 -59.80 -52.77 6.36
CA GLU A 490 -59.16 -51.64 7.04
C GLU A 490 -58.92 -50.47 6.09
N ALA A 491 -58.33 -50.72 4.92
CA ALA A 491 -58.08 -49.67 3.92
C ALA A 491 -59.38 -49.03 3.42
N ILE A 492 -60.43 -49.81 3.16
CA ILE A 492 -61.74 -49.28 2.75
C ILE A 492 -62.37 -48.46 3.88
N SER A 493 -62.26 -48.92 5.13
CA SER A 493 -62.79 -48.18 6.29
C SER A 493 -62.15 -46.79 6.43
N VAL A 494 -60.82 -46.70 6.28
CA VAL A 494 -60.12 -45.41 6.29
C VAL A 494 -60.48 -44.55 5.08
N ALA A 495 -60.59 -45.14 3.89
CA ALA A 495 -60.98 -44.42 2.68
C ALA A 495 -62.41 -43.83 2.79
N GLU A 496 -63.38 -44.59 3.31
CA GLU A 496 -64.74 -44.08 3.54
C GLU A 496 -64.76 -43.00 4.63
N LYS A 497 -63.96 -43.16 5.69
CA LYS A 497 -63.80 -42.11 6.71
C LYS A 497 -63.30 -40.80 6.09
N ILE A 498 -62.29 -40.87 5.22
CA ILE A 498 -61.77 -39.71 4.49
C ILE A 498 -62.86 -39.13 3.59
N ARG A 499 -63.55 -39.95 2.78
CA ARG A 499 -64.60 -39.49 1.87
C ARG A 499 -65.71 -38.73 2.60
N VAL A 500 -66.20 -39.28 3.72
CA VAL A 500 -67.24 -38.64 4.54
C VAL A 500 -66.75 -37.32 5.13
N CYS A 501 -65.54 -37.28 5.69
CA CYS A 501 -64.97 -36.06 6.27
C CYS A 501 -64.76 -34.96 5.21
N LEU A 502 -64.37 -35.33 3.99
CA LEU A 502 -64.22 -34.38 2.88
C LEU A 502 -65.57 -33.90 2.33
N ALA A 503 -66.65 -34.66 2.50
CA ALA A 503 -67.98 -34.24 2.05
C ALA A 503 -68.66 -33.18 2.95
N GLU A 504 -68.12 -32.93 4.14
CA GLU A 504 -68.62 -31.89 5.05
C GLU A 504 -68.40 -30.48 4.49
N THR A 505 -69.31 -29.55 4.80
CA THR A 505 -69.25 -28.15 4.33
C THR A 505 -67.91 -27.49 4.72
N TYR A 506 -67.34 -26.73 3.79
CA TYR A 506 -66.17 -25.89 4.00
C TYR A 506 -66.60 -24.44 4.21
N PHE A 507 -66.06 -23.82 5.27
CA PHE A 507 -66.26 -22.40 5.56
C PHE A 507 -64.95 -21.65 5.30
N LEU A 508 -64.77 -21.16 4.07
CA LEU A 508 -63.52 -20.55 3.62
C LEU A 508 -63.56 -19.05 3.86
N LYS A 509 -62.73 -18.55 4.78
CA LYS A 509 -62.65 -17.13 5.14
C LYS A 509 -61.41 -16.49 4.55
N PHE A 510 -61.58 -15.50 3.67
CA PHE A 510 -60.46 -14.76 3.08
C PHE A 510 -60.81 -13.30 2.80
N LYS A 511 -59.78 -12.47 2.63
CA LYS A 511 -59.90 -11.08 2.19
C LYS A 511 -59.35 -10.95 0.77
N GLN A 512 -60.05 -10.24 -0.10
CA GLN A 512 -59.51 -9.77 -1.37
C GLN A 512 -59.21 -8.25 -1.23
N GLY A 513 -57.93 -7.90 -1.16
CA GLY A 513 -57.48 -6.51 -1.02
C GLY A 513 -57.94 -5.83 0.28
N GLU A 514 -58.35 -4.57 0.20
CA GLU A 514 -58.85 -3.77 1.33
C GLU A 514 -60.33 -4.01 1.67
N SER A 515 -60.98 -5.00 1.03
CA SER A 515 -62.40 -5.30 1.25
C SER A 515 -62.65 -6.06 2.56
N LEU A 516 -63.91 -6.00 3.03
CA LEU A 516 -64.38 -6.80 4.17
C LEU A 516 -64.13 -8.31 3.93
N PRO A 517 -63.81 -9.09 4.97
CA PRO A 517 -63.57 -10.53 4.85
C PRO A 517 -64.83 -11.25 4.34
N VAL A 518 -64.67 -12.02 3.28
CA VAL A 518 -65.72 -12.83 2.67
C VAL A 518 -65.63 -14.24 3.24
N CYS A 519 -66.80 -14.82 3.59
CA CYS A 519 -66.92 -16.22 3.97
C CYS A 519 -67.67 -16.95 2.86
N VAL A 520 -67.03 -17.94 2.25
CA VAL A 520 -67.64 -18.78 1.21
C VAL A 520 -67.99 -20.13 1.81
N GLU A 521 -69.25 -20.51 1.70
CA GLU A 521 -69.71 -21.86 1.98
C GLU A 521 -69.52 -22.71 0.71
N HIS A 522 -68.72 -23.76 0.82
CA HIS A 522 -68.45 -24.65 -0.31
C HIS A 522 -68.69 -26.10 0.07
N HIS A 523 -69.33 -26.84 -0.82
CA HIS A 523 -69.49 -28.29 -0.72
C HIS A 523 -68.63 -28.94 -1.79
N CYS A 524 -67.66 -29.72 -1.35
CA CYS A 524 -66.80 -30.54 -2.20
C CYS A 524 -66.97 -32.00 -1.80
N SER A 525 -66.91 -32.92 -2.75
CA SER A 525 -66.81 -34.35 -2.48
C SER A 525 -65.49 -34.87 -3.02
N SER A 526 -65.17 -36.14 -2.74
CA SER A 526 -63.95 -36.75 -3.28
C SER A 526 -64.24 -38.09 -3.94
N SER A 527 -63.49 -38.34 -5.01
CA SER A 527 -63.43 -39.64 -5.67
C SER A 527 -62.15 -40.33 -5.22
N ILE A 528 -62.25 -41.54 -4.66
CA ILE A 528 -61.11 -42.24 -4.04
C ILE A 528 -60.87 -43.61 -4.69
N GLY A 529 -59.64 -43.85 -5.14
CA GLY A 529 -59.18 -45.15 -5.64
C GLY A 529 -58.21 -45.81 -4.67
N VAL A 530 -58.43 -47.09 -4.31
CA VAL A 530 -57.65 -47.81 -3.29
C VAL A 530 -56.98 -49.06 -3.87
N VAL A 531 -55.69 -49.24 -3.57
CA VAL A 531 -54.88 -50.41 -3.94
C VAL A 531 -54.09 -50.91 -2.74
N LEU A 532 -54.08 -52.24 -2.55
CA LEU A 532 -53.17 -52.89 -1.59
C LEU A 532 -51.84 -53.25 -2.24
N PHE A 533 -50.78 -53.18 -1.44
CA PHE A 533 -49.44 -53.63 -1.82
C PHE A 533 -48.77 -54.40 -0.66
N ASN A 534 -47.92 -55.36 -0.96
CA ASN A 534 -47.11 -56.12 0.01
C ASN A 534 -45.62 -56.20 -0.38
N GLY A 535 -45.20 -55.47 -1.43
CA GLY A 535 -43.83 -55.44 -1.93
C GLY A 535 -43.42 -56.60 -2.84
N GLN A 536 -44.24 -57.62 -3.07
CA GLN A 536 -43.90 -58.78 -3.93
C GLN A 536 -44.26 -58.59 -5.42
N GLU A 537 -45.34 -57.88 -5.73
CA GLU A 537 -46.06 -58.04 -7.02
C GLU A 537 -46.09 -56.81 -7.93
N SER A 538 -45.62 -55.64 -7.49
CA SER A 538 -45.82 -54.40 -8.26
C SER A 538 -44.71 -53.38 -8.00
N SER A 539 -44.27 -52.68 -9.05
CA SER A 539 -43.42 -51.50 -8.92
C SER A 539 -44.20 -50.33 -8.32
N GLN A 540 -43.50 -49.30 -7.82
CA GLN A 540 -44.14 -48.08 -7.32
C GLN A 540 -45.05 -47.42 -8.37
N GLU A 541 -44.58 -47.36 -9.63
CA GLU A 541 -45.34 -46.80 -10.74
C GLU A 541 -46.63 -47.58 -11.01
N GLU A 542 -46.58 -48.90 -10.95
CA GLU A 542 -47.76 -49.75 -11.16
C GLU A 542 -48.76 -49.62 -10.00
N ILE A 543 -48.30 -49.47 -8.76
CA ILE A 543 -49.17 -49.21 -7.60
C ILE A 543 -49.90 -47.88 -7.79
N PHE A 544 -49.18 -46.81 -8.15
CA PHE A 544 -49.77 -45.50 -8.39
C PHE A 544 -50.77 -45.53 -9.55
N LYS A 545 -50.38 -46.14 -10.68
CA LYS A 545 -51.25 -46.27 -11.85
C LYS A 545 -52.56 -47.00 -11.54
N ARG A 546 -52.49 -48.12 -10.81
CA ARG A 546 -53.70 -48.89 -10.44
C ARG A 546 -54.61 -48.12 -9.49
N ALA A 547 -54.04 -47.31 -8.60
CA ALA A 547 -54.81 -46.51 -7.66
C ALA A 547 -55.48 -45.32 -8.38
N ASP A 548 -54.78 -44.70 -9.33
CA ASP A 548 -55.32 -43.69 -10.23
C ASP A 548 -56.46 -44.24 -11.12
N GLU A 549 -56.27 -45.41 -11.72
CA GLU A 549 -57.32 -46.09 -12.51
C GLU A 549 -58.58 -46.37 -11.67
N ALA A 550 -58.42 -46.83 -10.43
CA ALA A 550 -59.55 -47.04 -9.53
C ALA A 550 -60.25 -45.74 -9.15
N MET A 551 -59.49 -44.66 -8.92
CA MET A 551 -60.05 -43.34 -8.65
C MET A 551 -60.82 -42.81 -9.86
N TYR A 552 -60.32 -43.02 -11.07
CA TYR A 552 -61.00 -42.65 -12.30
C TYR A 552 -62.34 -43.40 -12.46
N GLN A 553 -62.38 -44.70 -12.14
CA GLN A 553 -63.63 -45.46 -12.08
C GLN A 553 -64.62 -44.91 -11.03
N ALA A 554 -64.13 -44.35 -9.93
CA ALA A 554 -64.98 -43.68 -8.95
C ALA A 554 -65.60 -42.39 -9.53
N LYS A 555 -64.82 -41.64 -10.31
CA LYS A 555 -65.30 -40.44 -11.02
C LYS A 555 -66.37 -40.76 -12.07
N GLU A 556 -66.13 -41.77 -12.91
CA GLU A 556 -67.10 -42.21 -13.93
C GLU A 556 -68.36 -42.80 -13.29
N GLY A 557 -68.21 -43.48 -12.16
CA GLY A 557 -69.30 -44.12 -11.41
C GLY A 557 -70.22 -43.16 -10.64
N GLY A 558 -70.15 -41.85 -10.90
CA GLY A 558 -71.01 -40.84 -10.26
C GLY A 558 -70.31 -39.96 -9.21
N ARG A 559 -68.99 -40.09 -9.04
CA ARG A 559 -68.17 -39.35 -8.05
C ARG A 559 -68.56 -39.66 -6.60
N ASN A 560 -67.98 -38.94 -5.63
CA ASN A 560 -68.27 -39.11 -4.19
C ASN A 560 -68.33 -40.58 -3.75
N SER A 561 -67.34 -41.39 -4.16
CA SER A 561 -67.32 -42.83 -3.89
C SER A 561 -65.90 -43.36 -3.76
N VAL A 562 -65.77 -44.48 -3.05
CA VAL A 562 -64.53 -45.24 -2.95
C VAL A 562 -64.59 -46.43 -3.91
N ARG A 563 -63.54 -46.62 -4.72
CA ARG A 563 -63.36 -47.80 -5.57
C ARG A 563 -62.07 -48.51 -5.20
N PHE A 564 -62.17 -49.82 -5.05
CA PHE A 564 -61.03 -50.67 -4.75
C PHE A 564 -60.63 -51.44 -6.00
N MET A 565 -59.36 -51.37 -6.40
CA MET A 565 -58.89 -52.11 -7.57
C MET A 565 -58.76 -53.60 -7.25
N GLY A 566 -59.54 -54.44 -7.94
CA GLY A 566 -59.34 -55.90 -7.90
C GLY A 566 -57.98 -56.29 -8.48
N SER A 567 -57.37 -57.37 -8.02
CA SER A 567 -56.24 -57.98 -8.75
C SER A 567 -56.77 -58.56 -10.06
N ARG A 568 -56.08 -58.31 -11.19
CA ARG A 568 -56.21 -59.19 -12.35
C ARG A 568 -55.84 -60.60 -11.88
N GLY A 569 -56.80 -61.53 -11.88
CA GLY A 569 -56.45 -62.95 -11.96
C GLY A 569 -55.77 -63.22 -13.30
N PRO A 570 -54.98 -64.30 -13.44
CA PRO A 570 -54.39 -64.66 -14.72
C PRO A 570 -55.52 -64.82 -15.75
N THR A 571 -55.42 -64.10 -16.86
CA THR A 571 -56.28 -64.27 -18.03
C THR A 571 -56.08 -65.67 -18.58
N VAL A 572 -57.04 -66.57 -18.35
CA VAL A 572 -57.16 -67.81 -19.11
C VAL A 572 -57.62 -67.42 -20.52
N PRO A 573 -56.94 -67.84 -21.61
CA PRO A 573 -57.42 -67.58 -22.95
C PRO A 573 -58.69 -68.40 -23.22
N ASP A 574 -59.69 -67.75 -23.82
CA ASP A 574 -60.91 -68.39 -24.30
C ASP A 574 -60.57 -69.58 -25.20
N VAL A 575 -60.95 -70.79 -24.76
CA VAL A 575 -61.02 -71.96 -25.62
C VAL A 575 -62.30 -71.82 -26.44
N GLN A 576 -62.15 -71.44 -27.72
CA GLN A 576 -63.19 -71.60 -28.73
C GLN A 576 -63.50 -73.09 -28.88
N VAL A 577 -64.74 -73.47 -28.58
CA VAL A 577 -65.32 -74.77 -28.93
C VAL A 577 -65.79 -74.68 -30.38
N ALA A 578 -65.28 -75.59 -31.22
CA ALA A 578 -65.82 -75.89 -32.54
C ALA A 578 -66.94 -76.93 -32.43
#